data_AF-A0AAP3WH15-F1
#
_entry.id   AF-A0AAP3WH15-F1
#
_cell.length_a   1.000
_cell.length_b   1.000
_cell.length_c   1.000
_cell.angle_alpha   90.00
_cell.angle_beta   90.00
_cell.angle_gamma   90.00
#
_symmetry.space_group_name_H-M   'P 1'
#
loop_
_entity.id
_entity.type
_entity.pdbx_description
1 polymer ?
#
loop_
_entity_poly.entity_id
_entity_poly.type
_entity_poly.pdbx_seq_one_letter_code
_entity_poly.pdbx_strand_id
1 'polypeptide(L)'
;MKTRKSILALLILLIVTGCSKEILEVVPQAESSEEKSYCVQDVNSAVVNPHATTYYELIKTAILATNSNLPQTRGGSTDSISDNPFVEKLENLDILDENGDSISFFSMNEEEQAAFLDDWATLEANDMSEKLSIEPELETYIQEQNEIVEQTIQEEAIRTRSGGMKIVDKERFFKKIEERMRKMYLETEEQQANLPSTRITVSTEDRISTDILKSSLQHYARRGDFIVALPKHNTPWIFLNIGDTQFKVGHAAIINKNVTTSWANNATFTWGTQLHGGVKNETLDYWSVRSYIMGIQKVTWKWKWRGFKSRLYKTVTPVSNPAALAEKAGQYAGREYVKWYEFPTAKWAAPSRFTCTTLVWYCAKKVYGVNVSSWWATMVSPSGLYLDSSTYVRKEVK
;
A
#
# COMPACT_ATOMS: atom_id res chain seq x y z
N MET A 1 22.18 26.67 -60.45
CA MET A 1 23.58 26.26 -60.15
C MET A 1 23.62 25.93 -58.66
N LYS A 2 23.70 24.65 -58.23
CA LYS A 2 24.93 23.86 -58.03
C LYS A 2 25.96 24.70 -57.23
N THR A 3 26.41 24.36 -56.01
CA THR A 3 26.82 23.03 -55.48
C THR A 3 27.25 23.11 -54.01
N ARG A 4 27.04 21.99 -53.26
CA ARG A 4 27.84 21.33 -52.19
C ARG A 4 28.13 22.10 -50.88
N LYS A 5 27.60 21.65 -49.72
CA LYS A 5 27.98 20.51 -48.83
C LYS A 5 29.45 20.53 -48.37
N SER A 6 29.66 20.64 -47.05
CA SER A 6 30.67 19.88 -46.28
C SER A 6 30.23 19.71 -44.82
N ILE A 7 30.19 18.45 -44.41
CA ILE A 7 29.98 17.92 -43.07
C ILE A 7 31.30 18.03 -42.30
N LEU A 8 31.27 18.38 -41.01
CA LEU A 8 32.40 18.11 -40.12
C LEU A 8 31.88 17.45 -38.84
N ALA A 9 32.07 16.13 -38.79
CA ALA A 9 31.94 15.31 -37.60
C ALA A 9 33.19 15.51 -36.73
N LEU A 10 33.01 15.70 -35.42
CA LEU A 10 34.10 15.62 -34.46
C LEU A 10 33.96 14.32 -33.66
N LEU A 11 34.75 13.32 -34.06
CA LEU A 11 35.09 12.15 -33.25
C LEU A 11 36.12 12.59 -32.21
N ILE A 12 35.86 12.36 -30.92
CA ILE A 12 36.91 12.33 -29.91
C ILE A 12 36.92 10.92 -29.33
N LEU A 13 38.02 10.22 -29.61
CA LEU A 13 38.37 8.90 -29.13
C LEU A 13 39.68 9.06 -28.37
N LEU A 14 39.67 8.91 -27.05
CA LEU A 14 40.88 8.82 -26.23
C LEU A 14 40.71 7.73 -25.16
N ILE A 15 41.14 6.54 -25.56
CA ILE A 15 42.07 5.61 -24.92
C ILE A 15 41.99 5.42 -23.38
N VAL A 16 41.74 4.15 -23.08
CA VAL A 16 41.86 3.39 -21.83
C VAL A 16 43.19 3.61 -21.10
N THR A 17 43.12 3.84 -19.78
CA THR A 17 44.14 3.36 -18.84
C THR A 17 43.44 2.58 -17.74
N GLY A 18 43.82 1.31 -17.59
CA GLY A 18 43.33 0.45 -16.53
C GLY A 18 44.15 0.62 -15.25
N CYS A 19 43.47 0.59 -14.11
CA CYS A 19 44.03 0.18 -12.83
C CYS A 19 43.04 -0.74 -12.14
N SER A 20 43.52 -1.92 -11.76
CA SER A 20 42.76 -2.95 -11.06
C SER A 20 42.64 -2.67 -9.56
N LYS A 21 41.54 -3.18 -9.00
CA LYS A 21 41.24 -3.52 -7.60
C LYS A 21 41.12 -2.37 -6.60
N GLU A 22 39.88 -2.12 -6.19
CA GLU A 22 39.41 -2.42 -4.83
C GLU A 22 37.91 -2.73 -4.91
N ILE A 23 37.50 -3.89 -4.40
CA ILE A 23 36.08 -4.18 -4.15
C ILE A 23 35.74 -3.37 -2.91
N LEU A 24 35.31 -2.13 -3.12
CA LEU A 24 34.61 -1.37 -2.10
C LEU A 24 33.27 -2.07 -1.88
N GLU A 25 33.11 -2.70 -0.72
CA GLU A 25 31.80 -2.97 -0.16
C GLU A 25 31.02 -1.66 -0.18
N VAL A 26 30.06 -1.56 -1.10
CA VAL A 26 29.09 -0.47 -1.12
C VAL A 26 28.20 -0.69 0.09
N VAL A 27 28.60 -0.10 1.22
CA VAL A 27 27.68 0.25 2.30
C VAL A 27 26.62 1.12 1.63
N PRO A 28 25.32 0.75 1.62
CA PRO A 28 24.29 1.63 1.11
C PRO A 28 24.27 2.86 2.00
N GLN A 29 24.83 3.96 1.49
CA GLN A 29 24.69 5.28 2.06
C GLN A 29 23.19 5.55 2.12
N ALA A 30 22.69 5.97 3.30
CA ALA A 30 21.30 6.29 3.51
C ALA A 30 20.76 7.14 2.35
N GLU A 31 19.80 6.58 1.60
CA GLU A 31 19.21 7.24 0.44
C GLU A 31 18.82 8.68 0.83
N SER A 32 19.36 9.63 0.08
CA SER A 32 18.88 11.01 0.01
C SER A 32 17.36 10.99 -0.17
N SER A 33 16.69 12.00 0.38
CA SER A 33 15.25 12.25 0.21
C SER A 33 14.93 12.68 -1.23
N GLU A 34 15.37 11.91 -2.21
CA GLU A 34 15.21 12.23 -3.63
C GLU A 34 13.76 11.98 -4.04
N GLU A 35 13.12 13.06 -4.48
CA GLU A 35 11.85 13.02 -5.19
C GLU A 35 12.03 12.16 -6.45
N LYS A 36 11.31 11.04 -6.52
CA LYS A 36 11.28 10.20 -7.74
C LYS A 36 10.06 10.60 -8.56
N SER A 37 10.25 10.78 -9.86
CA SER A 37 9.17 11.11 -10.80
C SER A 37 9.12 10.09 -11.91
N TYR A 38 7.90 9.63 -12.21
CA TYR A 38 7.59 8.64 -13.22
C TYR A 38 6.50 9.17 -14.14
N CYS A 39 6.54 8.84 -15.42
CA CYS A 39 5.41 9.04 -16.33
C CYS A 39 4.91 7.70 -16.88
N VAL A 40 3.68 7.68 -17.40
CA VAL A 40 3.09 6.45 -17.96
C VAL A 40 3.96 5.81 -19.06
N GLN A 41 4.79 6.61 -19.75
CA GLN A 41 5.72 6.10 -20.76
C GLN A 41 7.01 5.51 -20.20
N ASP A 42 7.36 5.86 -18.95
CA ASP A 42 8.52 5.32 -18.24
C ASP A 42 8.22 3.94 -17.67
N VAL A 43 6.95 3.51 -17.69
CA VAL A 43 6.56 2.12 -17.42
C VAL A 43 7.17 1.28 -18.53
N ASN A 44 8.40 0.80 -18.27
CA ASN A 44 9.14 -0.07 -19.17
C ASN A 44 8.27 -1.28 -19.52
N SER A 45 8.49 -1.85 -20.69
CA SER A 45 7.94 -3.15 -21.12
C SER A 45 8.35 -4.35 -20.24
N ALA A 46 8.80 -4.12 -19.00
CA ALA A 46 8.75 -5.11 -17.95
C ALA A 46 7.30 -5.58 -17.84
N VAL A 47 7.10 -6.89 -17.76
CA VAL A 47 5.76 -7.48 -17.73
C VAL A 47 5.09 -7.03 -16.43
N VAL A 48 4.28 -5.98 -16.50
CA VAL A 48 3.38 -5.57 -15.42
C VAL A 48 2.58 -6.80 -15.03
N ASN A 49 2.49 -7.08 -13.72
CA ASN A 49 1.80 -8.26 -13.25
C ASN A 49 0.33 -8.22 -13.73
N PRO A 50 -0.18 -9.29 -14.37
CA PRO A 50 -1.52 -9.29 -14.93
C PRO A 50 -2.61 -9.16 -13.85
N HIS A 51 -2.39 -9.71 -12.65
CA HIS A 51 -3.34 -9.56 -11.55
C HIS A 51 -3.37 -8.12 -11.01
N ALA A 52 -2.22 -7.44 -10.95
CA ALA A 52 -2.17 -6.01 -10.60
C ALA A 52 -2.89 -5.14 -11.65
N THR A 53 -2.70 -5.45 -12.94
CA THR A 53 -3.39 -4.77 -14.04
C THR A 53 -4.91 -4.94 -13.90
N THR A 54 -5.37 -6.18 -13.77
CA THR A 54 -6.80 -6.49 -13.58
C THR A 54 -7.38 -5.79 -12.35
N TYR A 55 -6.62 -5.72 -11.25
CA TYR A 55 -7.05 -5.04 -10.03
C TYR A 55 -7.40 -3.58 -10.27
N TYR A 56 -6.50 -2.82 -10.90
CA TYR A 56 -6.74 -1.40 -11.16
C TYR A 56 -7.73 -1.14 -12.30
N GLU A 57 -7.84 -2.05 -13.27
CA GLU A 57 -8.90 -2.00 -14.30
C GLU A 57 -10.30 -2.23 -13.70
N LEU A 58 -10.44 -3.17 -12.76
CA LEU A 58 -11.70 -3.38 -12.04
C LEU A 58 -12.07 -2.17 -11.17
N ILE A 59 -11.09 -1.52 -10.55
CA ILE A 59 -11.29 -0.25 -9.83
C ILE A 59 -11.86 0.81 -10.75
N LYS A 60 -11.17 1.09 -11.86
CA LYS A 60 -11.60 2.07 -12.85
C LYS A 60 -13.01 1.76 -13.33
N THR A 61 -13.26 0.50 -13.68
CA THR A 61 -14.57 0.02 -14.12
C THR A 61 -15.65 0.30 -13.07
N ALA A 62 -15.38 -0.01 -11.81
CA ALA A 62 -16.32 0.21 -10.72
C ALA A 62 -16.52 1.70 -10.40
N ILE A 63 -15.48 2.54 -10.49
CA ILE A 63 -15.59 4.02 -10.38
C ILE A 63 -16.59 4.53 -11.40
N LEU A 64 -16.43 4.15 -12.67
CA LEU A 64 -17.29 4.59 -13.77
C LEU A 64 -18.70 4.01 -13.65
N ALA A 65 -18.84 2.72 -13.38
CA ALA A 65 -20.15 2.07 -13.26
C ALA A 65 -20.98 2.62 -12.10
N THR A 66 -20.34 3.05 -11.01
CA THR A 66 -21.02 3.69 -9.86
C THR A 66 -21.19 5.19 -10.01
N ASN A 67 -20.76 5.80 -11.14
CA ASN A 67 -20.69 7.25 -11.34
C ASN A 67 -19.96 7.97 -10.18
N SER A 68 -18.92 7.34 -9.64
CA SER A 68 -18.13 7.91 -8.54
C SER A 68 -17.23 9.05 -8.99
N ASN A 69 -17.00 9.17 -10.29
CA ASN A 69 -16.24 10.24 -10.92
C ASN A 69 -17.03 11.56 -11.04
N LEU A 70 -18.36 11.53 -10.82
CA LEU A 70 -19.19 12.74 -10.90
C LEU A 70 -19.22 13.49 -9.55
N PRO A 71 -19.26 14.84 -9.57
CA PRO A 71 -19.39 15.63 -8.36
C PRO A 71 -20.65 15.24 -7.58
N GLN A 72 -20.50 14.88 -6.31
CA GLN A 72 -21.66 14.63 -5.45
C GLN A 72 -22.05 15.94 -4.75
N THR A 73 -23.33 16.32 -4.84
CA THR A 73 -23.89 17.40 -4.04
C THR A 73 -23.90 16.97 -2.58
N ARG A 74 -22.83 17.27 -1.84
CA ARG A 74 -22.76 17.06 -0.40
C ARG A 74 -23.79 17.94 0.30
N GLY A 75 -24.79 17.32 0.93
CA GLY A 75 -25.56 17.99 1.99
C GLY A 75 -24.58 18.36 3.11
N GLY A 76 -24.59 19.63 3.53
CA GLY A 76 -23.59 20.21 4.41
C GLY A 76 -23.46 19.52 5.76
N SER A 77 -22.56 18.53 5.85
CA SER A 77 -21.99 18.01 7.08
C SER A 77 -20.53 17.66 6.79
N THR A 78 -19.60 18.38 7.41
CA THR A 78 -18.16 18.25 7.21
C THR A 78 -17.53 17.02 7.89
N ASP A 79 -18.36 16.10 8.43
CA ASP A 79 -17.89 14.92 9.18
C ASP A 79 -18.41 13.57 8.64
N SER A 80 -19.20 13.54 7.57
CA SER A 80 -19.60 12.26 6.96
C SER A 80 -18.50 11.75 6.02
N ILE A 81 -17.85 10.65 6.39
CA ILE A 81 -17.14 9.78 5.44
C ILE A 81 -18.09 9.56 4.26
N SER A 82 -17.63 9.81 3.03
CA SER A 82 -18.42 9.50 1.84
C SER A 82 -18.83 8.02 1.92
N ASP A 83 -20.13 7.73 1.87
CA ASP A 83 -20.65 6.34 1.81
C ASP A 83 -20.06 5.57 0.61
N ASN A 84 -19.55 6.30 -0.39
CA ASN A 84 -18.85 5.75 -1.52
C ASN A 84 -17.31 5.84 -1.34
N PRO A 85 -16.61 4.71 -1.16
CA PRO A 85 -15.15 4.66 -0.99
C PRO A 85 -14.36 5.24 -2.17
N PHE A 86 -14.90 5.16 -3.40
CA PHE A 86 -14.22 5.73 -4.56
C PHE A 86 -14.19 7.24 -4.55
N VAL A 87 -15.27 7.88 -4.09
CA VAL A 87 -15.33 9.34 -4.00
C VAL A 87 -14.31 9.82 -2.97
N GLU A 88 -14.23 9.18 -1.79
CA GLU A 88 -13.18 9.51 -0.80
C GLU A 88 -11.79 9.33 -1.42
N LYS A 89 -11.54 8.26 -2.18
CA LYS A 89 -10.23 8.06 -2.82
C LYS A 89 -9.91 9.17 -3.82
N LEU A 90 -10.84 9.51 -4.70
CA LEU A 90 -10.64 10.55 -5.73
C LEU A 90 -10.49 11.94 -5.13
N GLU A 91 -11.21 12.25 -4.04
CA GLU A 91 -11.09 13.53 -3.32
C GLU A 91 -9.73 13.69 -2.63
N ASN A 92 -9.11 12.59 -2.20
CA ASN A 92 -7.83 12.61 -1.50
C ASN A 92 -6.61 12.52 -2.44
N LEU A 93 -6.81 12.53 -3.76
CA LEU A 93 -5.70 12.61 -4.71
C LEU A 93 -5.09 14.01 -4.66
N ASP A 94 -3.79 14.08 -4.41
CA ASP A 94 -3.01 15.31 -4.56
C ASP A 94 -2.67 15.48 -6.04
N ILE A 95 -3.44 16.30 -6.75
CA ILE A 95 -3.29 16.54 -8.19
C ILE A 95 -2.83 17.98 -8.41
N LEU A 96 -1.77 18.14 -9.18
CA LEU A 96 -1.28 19.43 -9.66
C LEU A 96 -1.52 19.54 -11.17
N ASP A 97 -1.90 20.71 -11.64
CA ASP A 97 -1.95 21.01 -13.07
C ASP A 97 -0.54 21.25 -13.65
N GLU A 98 -0.48 21.72 -14.90
CA GLU A 98 0.77 22.01 -15.59
C GLU A 98 1.55 23.21 -15.03
N ASN A 99 0.87 24.12 -14.35
CA ASN A 99 1.45 25.30 -13.70
C ASN A 99 1.93 25.00 -12.27
N GLY A 100 1.55 23.83 -11.73
CA GLY A 100 1.82 23.43 -10.37
C GLY A 100 0.72 23.84 -9.38
N ASP A 101 -0.42 24.31 -9.88
CA ASP A 101 -1.58 24.65 -9.07
C ASP A 101 -2.37 23.39 -8.71
N SER A 102 -2.83 23.31 -7.46
CA SER A 102 -3.63 22.18 -7.01
C SER A 102 -5.01 22.18 -7.67
N ILE A 103 -5.39 21.07 -8.27
CA ILE A 103 -6.69 20.87 -8.92
C ILE A 103 -7.41 19.66 -8.34
N SER A 104 -8.74 19.66 -8.43
CA SER A 104 -9.55 18.53 -8.03
C SER A 104 -9.76 17.59 -9.22
N PHE A 105 -9.79 16.28 -8.97
CA PHE A 105 -10.28 15.31 -9.96
C PHE A 105 -11.69 15.67 -10.47
N PHE A 106 -12.54 16.21 -9.60
CA PHE A 106 -13.92 16.58 -9.93
C PHE A 106 -14.04 17.91 -10.69
N SER A 107 -12.95 18.69 -10.80
CA SER A 107 -12.91 19.87 -11.68
C SER A 107 -12.55 19.54 -13.13
N MET A 108 -12.05 18.32 -13.39
CA MET A 108 -11.77 17.83 -14.74
C MET A 108 -13.06 17.53 -15.50
N ASN A 109 -13.06 17.73 -16.82
CA ASN A 109 -14.17 17.31 -17.67
C ASN A 109 -14.18 15.77 -17.86
N GLU A 110 -15.26 15.21 -18.44
CA GLU A 110 -15.43 13.76 -18.56
C GLU A 110 -14.31 13.07 -19.35
N GLU A 111 -13.79 13.70 -20.41
CA GLU A 111 -12.71 13.15 -21.24
C GLU A 111 -11.38 13.15 -20.45
N GLU A 112 -11.11 14.23 -19.74
CA GLU A 112 -9.94 14.36 -18.85
C GLU A 112 -9.99 13.34 -17.71
N GLN A 113 -11.15 13.17 -17.08
CA GLN A 113 -11.35 12.17 -16.02
C GLN A 113 -11.08 10.75 -16.53
N ALA A 114 -11.59 10.41 -17.72
CA ALA A 114 -11.37 9.10 -18.32
C ALA A 114 -9.87 8.87 -18.61
N ALA A 115 -9.21 9.83 -19.25
CA ALA A 115 -7.78 9.76 -19.53
C ALA A 115 -6.94 9.70 -18.24
N PHE A 116 -7.33 10.45 -17.21
CA PHE A 116 -6.66 10.41 -15.91
C PHE A 116 -6.77 9.02 -15.29
N LEU A 117 -7.97 8.43 -15.26
CA LEU A 117 -8.20 7.12 -14.65
C LEU A 117 -7.44 6.00 -15.39
N ASP A 118 -7.31 6.08 -16.72
CA ASP A 118 -6.52 5.14 -17.52
C ASP A 118 -5.03 5.20 -17.17
N ASP A 119 -4.45 6.40 -17.17
CA ASP A 119 -3.04 6.59 -16.81
C ASP A 119 -2.78 6.24 -15.33
N TRP A 120 -3.71 6.61 -14.45
CA TRP A 120 -3.65 6.35 -13.01
C TRP A 120 -3.66 4.84 -12.72
N ALA A 121 -4.58 4.10 -13.32
CA ALA A 121 -4.66 2.65 -13.18
C ALA A 121 -3.37 1.96 -13.64
N THR A 122 -2.79 2.44 -14.75
CA THR A 122 -1.53 1.92 -15.30
C THR A 122 -0.35 2.15 -14.35
N LEU A 123 -0.19 3.37 -13.85
CA LEU A 123 0.91 3.73 -12.96
C LEU A 123 0.83 2.98 -11.62
N GLU A 124 -0.36 2.90 -11.03
CA GLU A 124 -0.59 2.17 -9.79
C GLU A 124 -0.40 0.65 -9.95
N ALA A 125 -0.79 0.07 -11.08
CA ALA A 125 -0.53 -1.33 -11.39
C ALA A 125 0.97 -1.63 -11.48
N ASN A 126 1.75 -0.68 -12.04
CA ASN A 126 3.21 -0.80 -12.07
C ASN A 126 3.81 -0.79 -10.66
N ASP A 127 3.42 0.16 -9.79
CA ASP A 127 3.93 0.20 -8.41
C ASP A 127 3.62 -1.09 -7.63
N MET A 128 2.40 -1.62 -7.80
CA MET A 128 2.01 -2.88 -7.18
C MET A 128 2.84 -4.04 -7.74
N SER A 129 3.09 -4.04 -9.06
CA SER A 129 3.90 -5.07 -9.73
C SER A 129 5.34 -5.09 -9.24
N GLU A 130 5.95 -3.93 -8.99
CA GLU A 130 7.29 -3.84 -8.40
C GLU A 130 7.33 -4.55 -7.03
N LYS A 131 6.30 -4.37 -6.20
CA LYS A 131 6.21 -5.01 -4.88
C LYS A 131 5.87 -6.49 -4.95
N LEU A 132 5.05 -6.91 -5.92
CA LEU A 132 4.78 -8.32 -6.20
C LEU A 132 6.01 -9.05 -6.75
N SER A 133 6.90 -8.36 -7.45
CA SER A 133 8.18 -8.96 -7.89
C SER A 133 9.10 -9.33 -6.73
N ILE A 134 8.96 -8.62 -5.59
CA ILE A 134 9.65 -8.94 -4.34
C ILE A 134 8.89 -10.05 -3.60
N GLU A 135 7.56 -9.97 -3.53
CA GLU A 135 6.68 -10.93 -2.84
C GLU A 135 5.62 -11.53 -3.78
N PRO A 136 6.01 -12.51 -4.62
CA PRO A 136 5.11 -13.08 -5.63
C PRO A 136 3.98 -13.91 -5.02
N GLU A 137 4.12 -14.37 -3.78
CA GLU A 137 3.06 -15.11 -3.09
C GLU A 137 1.78 -14.26 -2.90
N LEU A 138 1.93 -12.92 -2.84
CA LEU A 138 0.80 -11.99 -2.77
C LEU A 138 -0.03 -11.92 -4.06
N GLU A 139 0.42 -12.52 -5.16
CA GLU A 139 -0.36 -12.57 -6.41
C GLU A 139 -1.69 -13.30 -6.23
N THR A 140 -1.71 -14.42 -5.49
CA THR A 140 -2.95 -15.15 -5.18
C THR A 140 -3.93 -14.29 -4.39
N TYR A 141 -3.42 -13.51 -3.43
CA TYR A 141 -4.25 -12.58 -2.65
C TYR A 141 -4.91 -11.52 -3.56
N ILE A 142 -4.20 -11.00 -4.56
CA ILE A 142 -4.75 -10.03 -5.51
C ILE A 142 -5.72 -10.70 -6.49
N GLN A 143 -5.41 -11.91 -6.95
CA GLN A 143 -6.30 -12.68 -7.80
C GLN A 143 -7.67 -12.92 -7.12
N GLU A 144 -7.68 -13.39 -5.88
CA GLU A 144 -8.91 -13.64 -5.12
C GLU A 144 -9.75 -12.35 -4.96
N GLN A 145 -9.10 -11.20 -4.74
CA GLN A 145 -9.80 -9.92 -4.69
C GLN A 145 -10.41 -9.53 -6.04
N ASN A 146 -9.69 -9.76 -7.13
CA ASN A 146 -10.18 -9.50 -8.48
C ASN A 146 -11.44 -10.32 -8.77
N GLU A 147 -11.43 -11.61 -8.43
CA GLU A 147 -12.57 -12.51 -8.64
C GLU A 147 -13.83 -12.02 -7.91
N ILE A 148 -13.70 -11.59 -6.65
CA ILE A 148 -14.84 -11.07 -5.88
C ILE A 148 -15.41 -9.79 -6.50
N VAL A 149 -14.54 -8.84 -6.86
CA VAL A 149 -14.97 -7.56 -7.44
C VAL A 149 -15.60 -7.78 -8.81
N GLU A 150 -14.97 -8.59 -9.66
CA GLU A 150 -15.47 -8.92 -10.98
C GLU A 150 -16.86 -9.59 -10.91
N GLN A 151 -17.03 -10.63 -10.09
CA GLN A 151 -18.32 -11.28 -9.91
C GLN A 151 -19.39 -10.29 -9.40
N THR A 152 -19.02 -9.38 -8.50
CA THR A 152 -19.97 -8.41 -7.96
C THR A 152 -20.36 -7.37 -9.01
N ILE A 153 -19.43 -6.93 -9.87
CA ILE A 153 -19.74 -6.09 -11.03
C ILE A 153 -20.69 -6.82 -11.98
N GLN A 154 -20.42 -8.08 -12.32
CA GLN A 154 -21.26 -8.86 -13.23
C GLN A 154 -22.70 -9.04 -12.71
N GLU A 155 -22.89 -9.13 -11.39
CA GLU A 155 -24.21 -9.28 -10.77
C GLU A 155 -25.00 -7.98 -10.64
N GLU A 156 -24.33 -6.88 -10.25
CA GLU A 156 -25.00 -5.64 -9.89
C GLU A 156 -25.00 -4.60 -11.01
N ALA A 157 -24.15 -4.73 -12.02
CA ALA A 157 -24.12 -3.81 -13.15
C ALA A 157 -25.19 -4.15 -14.18
N ILE A 158 -25.94 -3.13 -14.61
CA ILE A 158 -26.83 -3.19 -15.76
C ILE A 158 -26.15 -2.56 -16.97
N ARG A 159 -26.41 -3.11 -18.17
CA ARG A 159 -26.01 -2.47 -19.42
C ARG A 159 -26.92 -1.28 -19.71
N THR A 160 -26.30 -0.15 -20.00
CA THR A 160 -26.99 1.08 -20.42
C THR A 160 -27.26 1.06 -21.92
N ARG A 161 -28.18 1.93 -22.38
CA ARG A 161 -28.51 2.05 -23.81
C ARG A 161 -27.33 2.47 -24.68
N SER A 162 -26.34 3.16 -24.11
CA SER A 162 -25.09 3.56 -24.77
C SER A 162 -24.03 2.44 -24.79
N GLY A 163 -24.33 1.26 -24.24
CA GLY A 163 -23.40 0.13 -24.17
C GLY A 163 -22.46 0.14 -22.96
N GLY A 164 -22.49 1.20 -22.13
CA GLY A 164 -21.73 1.25 -20.87
C GLY A 164 -22.39 0.45 -19.73
N MET A 165 -21.70 0.33 -18.61
CA MET A 165 -22.21 -0.33 -17.39
C MET A 165 -22.66 0.69 -16.35
N LYS A 166 -23.69 0.33 -15.56
CA LYS A 166 -24.16 1.15 -14.44
C LYS A 166 -24.55 0.28 -13.25
N ILE A 167 -24.08 0.64 -12.08
CA ILE A 167 -24.50 0.06 -10.79
C ILE A 167 -25.51 1.02 -10.18
N VAL A 168 -26.76 0.56 -10.05
CA VAL A 168 -27.88 1.39 -9.56
C VAL A 168 -27.85 1.50 -8.04
N ASP A 169 -27.67 0.38 -7.35
CA ASP A 169 -27.62 0.30 -5.89
C ASP A 169 -26.16 0.22 -5.41
N LYS A 170 -25.57 1.39 -5.16
CA LYS A 170 -24.16 1.52 -4.75
C LYS A 170 -23.92 0.92 -3.37
N GLU A 171 -24.85 1.12 -2.44
CA GLU A 171 -24.74 0.62 -1.07
C GLU A 171 -24.71 -0.91 -1.07
N ARG A 172 -25.64 -1.54 -1.80
CA ARG A 172 -25.65 -3.00 -1.96
C ARG A 172 -24.41 -3.53 -2.65
N PHE A 173 -23.91 -2.83 -3.67
CA PHE A 173 -22.67 -3.20 -4.37
C PHE A 173 -21.48 -3.26 -3.42
N PHE A 174 -21.21 -2.18 -2.68
CA PHE A 174 -20.08 -2.15 -1.73
C PHE A 174 -20.26 -3.14 -0.59
N LYS A 175 -21.48 -3.25 -0.05
CA LYS A 175 -21.80 -4.21 1.01
C LYS A 175 -21.56 -5.66 0.56
N LYS A 176 -21.92 -6.01 -0.68
CA LYS A 176 -21.64 -7.35 -1.24
C LYS A 176 -20.15 -7.63 -1.35
N ILE A 177 -19.35 -6.67 -1.81
CA ILE A 177 -17.88 -6.81 -1.86
C ILE A 177 -17.36 -7.05 -0.44
N GLU A 178 -17.73 -6.22 0.53
CA GLU A 178 -17.32 -6.36 1.93
C GLU A 178 -17.72 -7.72 2.51
N GLU A 179 -18.96 -8.17 2.30
CA GLU A 179 -19.46 -9.45 2.79
C GLU A 179 -18.74 -10.64 2.16
N ARG A 180 -18.45 -10.61 0.85
CA ARG A 180 -17.72 -11.67 0.15
C ARG A 180 -16.27 -11.75 0.58
N MET A 181 -15.62 -10.59 0.72
CA MET A 181 -14.26 -10.52 1.24
C MET A 181 -14.21 -11.10 2.65
N ARG A 182 -15.13 -10.69 3.53
CA ARG A 182 -15.28 -11.25 4.88
C ARG A 182 -15.53 -12.76 4.85
N LYS A 183 -16.41 -13.23 3.98
CA LYS A 183 -16.78 -14.65 3.86
C LYS A 183 -15.59 -15.49 3.42
N MET A 184 -14.87 -15.06 2.38
CA MET A 184 -13.62 -15.67 1.96
C MET A 184 -12.65 -15.81 3.13
N TYR A 185 -12.47 -14.75 3.93
CA TYR A 185 -11.60 -14.82 5.10
C TYR A 185 -12.10 -15.81 6.17
N LEU A 186 -13.41 -15.87 6.45
CA LEU A 186 -14.00 -16.78 7.45
C LEU A 186 -14.09 -18.25 7.01
N GLU A 187 -14.46 -18.53 5.76
CA GLU A 187 -14.55 -19.92 5.25
C GLU A 187 -13.18 -20.59 5.24
N THR A 188 -12.13 -19.83 4.95
CA THR A 188 -10.77 -20.32 5.07
C THR A 188 -10.43 -20.66 6.53
N GLU A 189 -11.00 -19.99 7.55
CA GLU A 189 -10.86 -20.37 8.98
C GLU A 189 -11.50 -21.74 9.29
N GLU A 190 -12.75 -21.96 8.86
CA GLU A 190 -13.49 -23.21 9.13
C GLU A 190 -12.86 -24.42 8.44
N GLN A 191 -12.35 -24.26 7.22
CA GLN A 191 -11.66 -25.33 6.50
C GLN A 191 -10.37 -25.76 7.20
N GLN A 192 -9.69 -24.85 7.90
CA GLN A 192 -8.50 -25.20 8.70
C GLN A 192 -8.81 -25.81 10.05
N ALA A 193 -9.88 -25.38 10.72
CA ALA A 193 -10.29 -25.94 12.01
C ALA A 193 -10.71 -27.42 11.91
N ASN A 194 -11.10 -27.88 10.72
CA ASN A 194 -11.52 -29.26 10.44
C ASN A 194 -10.37 -30.20 10.03
N LEU A 195 -9.12 -29.71 9.95
CA LEU A 195 -7.95 -30.58 9.81
C LEU A 195 -7.63 -31.23 11.16
N PRO A 196 -7.35 -32.54 11.23
CA PRO A 196 -7.05 -33.20 12.49
C PRO A 196 -5.83 -32.54 13.14
N SER A 197 -5.97 -32.19 14.42
CA SER A 197 -4.93 -31.61 15.27
C SER A 197 -3.75 -32.57 15.43
N THR A 198 -2.91 -32.69 14.41
CA THR A 198 -1.49 -32.97 14.63
C THR A 198 -0.90 -31.73 15.28
N ARG A 199 -0.10 -31.91 16.34
CA ARG A 199 0.73 -30.82 16.89
C ARG A 199 1.51 -30.20 15.73
N ILE A 200 1.04 -29.08 15.21
CA ILE A 200 1.74 -28.34 14.17
C ILE A 200 2.92 -27.68 14.88
N THR A 201 4.07 -28.34 14.75
CA THR A 201 5.37 -27.80 15.09
C THR A 201 5.48 -26.39 14.50
N VAL A 202 6.00 -25.43 15.29
CA VAL A 202 6.42 -24.10 14.81
C VAL A 202 7.03 -24.28 13.42
N SER A 203 6.44 -23.70 12.37
CA SER A 203 7.17 -23.52 11.12
C SER A 203 8.31 -22.57 11.47
N THR A 204 9.47 -23.15 11.75
CA THR A 204 10.73 -22.44 12.02
C THR A 204 11.27 -21.76 10.77
N GLU A 205 10.60 -21.93 9.63
CA GLU A 205 11.07 -21.48 8.31
C GLU A 205 11.12 -19.96 8.18
N ASP A 206 10.35 -19.21 8.99
CA ASP A 206 10.33 -17.73 8.95
C ASP A 206 10.97 -17.08 10.17
N ARG A 207 11.43 -17.88 11.15
CA ARG A 207 12.15 -17.30 12.29
C ARG A 207 13.53 -16.88 11.83
N ILE A 208 13.81 -15.59 12.01
CA ILE A 208 15.14 -15.02 11.79
C ILE A 208 15.84 -14.85 13.12
N SER A 209 17.16 -14.75 13.11
CA SER A 209 17.89 -14.41 14.32
C SER A 209 17.59 -12.97 14.74
N THR A 210 17.50 -12.73 16.05
CA THR A 210 17.35 -11.37 16.59
C THR A 210 18.51 -10.47 16.18
N ASP A 211 19.70 -11.04 15.91
CA ASP A 211 20.86 -10.30 15.41
C ASP A 211 20.67 -9.82 13.96
N ILE A 212 20.07 -10.63 13.08
CA ILE A 212 19.71 -10.23 11.70
C ILE A 212 18.69 -9.08 11.74
N LEU A 213 17.66 -9.21 12.58
CA LEU A 213 16.66 -8.16 12.78
C LEU A 213 17.32 -6.87 13.30
N LYS A 214 18.12 -6.98 14.36
CA LYS A 214 18.80 -5.84 14.98
C LYS A 214 19.73 -5.14 13.99
N SER A 215 20.52 -5.90 13.23
CA SER A 215 21.39 -5.36 12.17
C SER A 215 20.57 -4.62 11.11
N SER A 216 19.48 -5.21 10.63
CA SER A 216 18.62 -4.59 9.62
C SER A 216 17.99 -3.29 10.14
N LEU A 217 17.49 -3.30 11.38
CA LEU A 217 16.91 -2.11 11.98
C LEU A 217 17.95 -0.99 12.21
N GLN A 218 19.18 -1.33 12.57
CA GLN A 218 20.25 -0.34 12.76
C GLN A 218 20.63 0.40 11.47
N HIS A 219 20.68 -0.32 10.36
CA HIS A 219 21.14 0.25 9.09
C HIS A 219 20.02 0.91 8.28
N TYR A 220 18.79 0.36 8.34
CA TYR A 220 17.74 0.73 7.41
C TYR A 220 16.52 1.39 8.06
N ALA A 221 16.26 1.14 9.35
CA ALA A 221 15.08 1.69 10.02
C ALA A 221 15.33 3.06 10.63
N ARG A 222 14.28 3.88 10.61
CA ARG A 222 14.21 5.15 11.33
C ARG A 222 13.02 5.10 12.28
N ARG A 223 13.11 5.82 13.40
CA ARG A 223 11.96 6.10 14.23
C ARG A 223 10.84 6.71 13.37
N GLY A 224 9.68 6.07 13.40
CA GLY A 224 8.49 6.44 12.65
C GLY A 224 8.34 5.79 11.29
N ASP A 225 9.31 5.01 10.83
CA ASP A 225 9.04 3.94 9.87
C ASP A 225 8.13 2.88 10.54
N PHE A 226 7.51 2.01 9.76
CA PHE A 226 6.74 0.89 10.29
C PHE A 226 7.33 -0.44 9.85
N ILE A 227 7.15 -1.48 10.64
CA ILE A 227 7.54 -2.85 10.31
C ILE A 227 6.27 -3.66 10.05
N VAL A 228 6.27 -4.47 9.00
CA VAL A 228 5.15 -5.34 8.63
C VAL A 228 5.64 -6.76 8.42
N ALA A 229 4.98 -7.73 9.05
CA ALA A 229 5.08 -9.14 8.72
C ALA A 229 3.87 -9.48 7.84
N LEU A 230 4.13 -10.07 6.67
CA LEU A 230 3.08 -10.50 5.77
C LEU A 230 2.44 -11.80 6.27
N PRO A 231 1.15 -12.06 5.98
CA PRO A 231 0.53 -13.34 6.28
C PRO A 231 1.22 -14.47 5.50
N LYS A 232 1.34 -15.67 6.10
CA LYS A 232 1.84 -16.84 5.37
C LYS A 232 0.78 -17.39 4.42
N HIS A 233 1.19 -17.64 3.18
CA HIS A 233 0.36 -18.20 2.12
C HIS A 233 0.01 -19.67 2.40
N ASN A 234 -1.26 -20.01 2.21
CA ASN A 234 -1.98 -21.22 2.70
C ASN A 234 -2.46 -21.20 4.15
N THR A 235 -2.45 -20.04 4.80
CA THR A 235 -3.18 -19.83 6.05
C THR A 235 -4.19 -18.68 5.93
N PRO A 236 -5.48 -18.90 6.29
CA PRO A 236 -6.50 -17.88 6.34
C PRO A 236 -5.97 -16.71 7.14
N TRP A 237 -6.33 -15.52 6.69
CA TRP A 237 -6.30 -14.36 7.55
C TRP A 237 -7.32 -14.56 8.68
N ILE A 238 -6.86 -15.11 9.80
CA ILE A 238 -7.64 -15.22 11.03
C ILE A 238 -7.55 -13.87 11.74
N PHE A 239 -8.68 -13.30 12.17
CA PHE A 239 -8.67 -12.07 12.97
C PHE A 239 -7.89 -12.20 14.30
N LEU A 240 -7.57 -13.44 14.67
CA LEU A 240 -6.92 -13.84 15.91
C LEU A 240 -5.82 -14.83 15.55
N ASN A 241 -4.65 -14.69 16.15
CA ASN A 241 -3.63 -15.72 16.01
C ASN A 241 -4.07 -16.97 16.81
N ILE A 242 -4.87 -17.84 16.19
CA ILE A 242 -5.31 -19.11 16.78
C ILE A 242 -4.31 -20.19 16.35
N GLY A 243 -3.43 -20.54 17.28
CA GLY A 243 -2.32 -21.49 17.09
C GLY A 243 -0.97 -20.93 17.54
N ASP A 244 0.06 -21.77 17.52
CA ASP A 244 1.39 -21.48 18.06
C ASP A 244 2.37 -20.81 17.06
N THR A 245 1.87 -20.30 15.92
CA THR A 245 2.69 -19.61 14.90
C THR A 245 2.64 -18.09 15.04
N GLN A 246 3.79 -17.46 15.32
CA GLN A 246 3.92 -16.00 15.43
C GLN A 246 3.60 -15.32 14.09
N PHE A 247 2.66 -14.37 14.09
CA PHE A 247 2.19 -13.61 12.91
C PHE A 247 1.66 -14.43 11.73
N LYS A 248 0.99 -15.56 11.99
CA LYS A 248 0.28 -16.36 10.96
C LYS A 248 -0.55 -15.50 9.98
N VAL A 249 -1.17 -14.46 10.51
CA VAL A 249 -2.14 -13.59 9.83
C VAL A 249 -1.54 -12.21 9.47
N GLY A 250 -0.22 -12.11 9.58
CA GLY A 250 0.54 -10.88 9.47
C GLY A 250 0.40 -9.98 10.71
N HIS A 251 1.25 -8.97 10.78
CA HIS A 251 1.24 -7.97 11.85
C HIS A 251 1.92 -6.69 11.37
N ALA A 252 1.58 -5.56 11.99
CA ALA A 252 2.21 -4.28 11.69
C ALA A 252 2.42 -3.46 12.96
N ALA A 253 3.55 -2.76 13.06
CA ALA A 253 3.80 -1.85 14.17
C ALA A 253 4.69 -0.68 13.75
N ILE A 254 4.57 0.44 14.45
CA ILE A 254 5.34 1.66 14.17
C ILE A 254 6.64 1.62 14.99
N ILE A 255 7.78 1.75 14.34
CA ILE A 255 9.09 1.77 15.01
C ILE A 255 9.19 3.05 15.84
N ASN A 256 9.33 2.92 17.16
CA ASN A 256 9.23 4.05 18.08
C ASN A 256 10.58 4.53 18.62
N LYS A 257 11.65 3.80 18.37
CA LYS A 257 13.02 4.12 18.75
C LYS A 257 14.01 3.67 17.67
N ASN A 258 15.10 4.43 17.51
CA ASN A 258 16.23 3.99 16.69
C ASN A 258 16.98 2.88 17.43
N VAL A 259 17.28 1.79 16.73
CA VAL A 259 17.96 0.62 17.30
C VAL A 259 19.44 0.92 17.49
N THR A 260 19.97 0.59 18.67
CA THR A 260 21.40 0.76 18.98
C THR A 260 22.09 -0.59 19.21
N THR A 261 23.43 -0.60 19.20
CA THR A 261 24.24 -1.82 19.41
C THR A 261 24.09 -2.43 20.81
N SER A 262 23.68 -1.63 21.80
CA SER A 262 23.53 -2.05 23.20
C SER A 262 22.19 -2.68 23.56
N TRP A 263 21.24 -2.78 22.63
CA TRP A 263 19.91 -3.34 22.93
C TRP A 263 19.97 -4.84 23.22
N ALA A 264 19.36 -5.23 24.34
CA ALA A 264 19.06 -6.62 24.68
C ALA A 264 17.86 -7.14 23.87
N ASN A 265 17.70 -8.46 23.74
CA ASN A 265 16.62 -9.07 22.94
C ASN A 265 15.21 -8.73 23.44
N ASN A 266 15.07 -8.40 24.73
CA ASN A 266 13.81 -7.95 25.32
C ASN A 266 13.60 -6.43 25.23
N ALA A 267 14.49 -5.70 24.54
CA ALA A 267 14.32 -4.26 24.33
C ALA A 267 13.08 -4.01 23.47
N THR A 268 12.25 -3.07 23.92
CA THR A 268 11.03 -2.67 23.21
C THR A 268 11.30 -1.54 22.23
N PHE A 269 10.78 -1.65 21.00
CA PHE A 269 11.13 -0.74 19.91
C PHE A 269 10.01 -0.38 18.94
N THR A 270 8.83 -0.96 19.09
CA THR A 270 7.67 -0.62 18.27
C THR A 270 6.46 -0.27 19.13
N TRP A 271 5.56 0.55 18.59
CA TRP A 271 4.17 0.64 18.99
C TRP A 271 3.34 -0.28 18.10
N GLY A 272 2.93 -1.42 18.64
CA GLY A 272 1.99 -2.34 17.99
C GLY A 272 0.67 -2.39 18.75
N THR A 273 -0.34 -3.01 18.15
CA THR A 273 -1.62 -3.27 18.82
C THR A 273 -1.83 -4.76 18.94
N GLN A 274 -1.95 -5.26 20.18
CA GLN A 274 -2.15 -6.68 20.46
C GLN A 274 -3.54 -6.92 21.07
N LEU A 275 -4.12 -8.09 20.77
CA LEU A 275 -5.42 -8.51 21.29
C LEU A 275 -5.51 -8.35 22.82
N HIS A 276 -4.45 -8.75 23.52
CA HIS A 276 -4.31 -8.60 24.97
C HIS A 276 -3.35 -7.46 25.28
N GLY A 277 -3.91 -6.32 25.70
CA GLY A 277 -3.16 -5.14 26.12
C GLY A 277 -3.22 -3.95 25.16
N GLY A 278 -3.90 -4.08 24.02
CA GLY A 278 -4.14 -2.97 23.11
C GLY A 278 -2.85 -2.39 22.52
N VAL A 279 -2.80 -1.07 22.35
CA VAL A 279 -1.61 -0.36 21.86
C VAL A 279 -0.53 -0.39 22.93
N LYS A 280 0.57 -1.09 22.64
CA LYS A 280 1.70 -1.22 23.59
C LYS A 280 3.04 -1.40 22.87
N ASN A 281 4.07 -1.38 23.69
CA ASN A 281 5.43 -1.63 23.26
C ASN A 281 5.69 -3.11 22.96
N GLU A 282 6.37 -3.41 21.86
CA GLU A 282 6.74 -4.78 21.49
C GLU A 282 8.26 -4.94 21.43
N THR A 283 8.75 -6.15 21.73
CA THR A 283 10.17 -6.46 21.89
C THR A 283 10.83 -6.89 20.57
N LEU A 284 12.17 -6.82 20.49
CA LEU A 284 12.93 -7.36 19.37
C LEU A 284 12.62 -8.84 19.12
N ASP A 285 12.62 -9.67 20.17
CA ASP A 285 12.29 -11.10 20.07
C ASP A 285 10.88 -11.35 19.51
N TYR A 286 9.93 -10.46 19.79
CA TYR A 286 8.58 -10.51 19.22
C TYR A 286 8.54 -10.22 17.71
N TRP A 287 9.61 -9.64 17.16
CA TRP A 287 9.74 -9.33 15.74
C TRP A 287 10.80 -10.17 15.04
N SER A 288 11.35 -11.20 15.69
CA SER A 288 12.33 -12.15 15.13
C SER A 288 11.70 -13.13 14.13
N VAL A 289 11.03 -12.57 13.13
CA VAL A 289 10.38 -13.25 12.01
C VAL A 289 10.62 -12.47 10.71
N ARG A 290 10.50 -13.13 9.56
CA ARG A 290 10.55 -12.48 8.25
C ARG A 290 9.57 -11.30 8.21
N SER A 291 10.08 -10.14 7.83
CA SER A 291 9.33 -8.89 7.89
C SER A 291 9.95 -7.82 6.98
N TYR A 292 9.25 -6.70 6.81
CA TYR A 292 9.65 -5.59 5.96
C TYR A 292 9.67 -4.31 6.77
N ILE A 293 10.79 -3.60 6.74
CA ILE A 293 10.89 -2.23 7.22
C ILE A 293 10.36 -1.34 6.09
N MET A 294 9.34 -0.56 6.39
CA MET A 294 8.56 0.22 5.43
C MET A 294 8.59 1.70 5.79
N GLY A 295 8.68 2.55 4.77
CA GLY A 295 8.50 3.99 4.90
C GLY A 295 7.15 4.45 4.36
N ILE A 296 6.75 5.66 4.75
CA ILE A 296 5.59 6.37 4.18
C ILE A 296 6.10 7.46 3.24
N GLN A 297 5.42 7.63 2.11
CA GLN A 297 5.69 8.65 1.12
C GLN A 297 4.41 9.37 0.71
N LYS A 298 4.54 10.60 0.26
CA LYS A 298 3.46 11.33 -0.41
C LYS A 298 3.49 10.99 -1.89
N VAL A 299 2.31 10.81 -2.47
CA VAL A 299 2.11 10.61 -3.90
C VAL A 299 1.40 11.85 -4.44
N THR A 300 2.06 12.55 -5.37
CA THR A 300 1.52 13.72 -6.05
C THR A 300 1.41 13.41 -7.53
N TRP A 301 0.25 13.69 -8.12
CA TRP A 301 -0.07 13.44 -9.51
C TRP A 301 0.01 14.75 -10.29
N LYS A 302 0.92 14.86 -11.26
CA LYS A 302 1.04 16.05 -12.10
C LYS A 302 0.34 15.78 -13.44
N TRP A 303 -0.75 16.49 -13.69
CA TRP A 303 -1.52 16.42 -14.92
C TRP A 303 -0.99 17.44 -15.93
N LYS A 304 -0.43 16.96 -17.04
CA LYS A 304 0.20 17.83 -18.05
C LYS A 304 -0.45 17.71 -19.41
N TRP A 305 -0.69 18.85 -20.06
CA TRP A 305 -1.15 18.90 -21.44
C TRP A 305 0.03 18.91 -22.42
N ARG A 306 -0.01 18.05 -23.45
CA ARG A 306 0.95 18.10 -24.56
C ARG A 306 0.24 17.91 -25.90
N GLY A 307 -0.23 19.03 -26.47
CA GLY A 307 -0.95 19.03 -27.75
C GLY A 307 -2.36 18.45 -27.59
N PHE A 308 -2.71 17.43 -28.37
CA PHE A 308 -4.04 16.80 -28.33
C PHE A 308 -4.17 15.67 -27.28
N LYS A 309 -3.19 15.47 -26.39
CA LYS A 309 -3.25 14.43 -25.35
C LYS A 309 -2.75 14.98 -24.01
N SER A 310 -3.54 14.75 -22.96
CA SER A 310 -3.09 14.88 -21.58
C SER A 310 -2.23 13.68 -21.17
N ARG A 311 -1.39 13.86 -20.15
CA ARG A 311 -0.58 12.80 -19.56
C ARG A 311 -0.47 12.96 -18.06
N LEU A 312 -0.50 11.84 -17.36
CA LEU A 312 -0.25 11.76 -15.94
C LEU A 312 1.23 11.48 -15.63
N TYR A 313 1.76 12.24 -14.69
CA TYR A 313 3.05 11.99 -14.06
C TYR A 313 2.81 11.70 -12.59
N LYS A 314 3.49 10.70 -12.06
CA LYS A 314 3.51 10.38 -10.63
C LYS A 314 4.81 10.89 -10.03
N THR A 315 4.70 11.66 -8.97
CA THR A 315 5.83 12.07 -8.14
C THR A 315 5.67 11.43 -6.76
N VAL A 316 6.71 10.77 -6.27
CA VAL A 316 6.74 10.22 -4.92
C VAL A 316 7.85 10.87 -4.10
N THR A 317 7.51 11.28 -2.88
CA THR A 317 8.47 11.91 -1.96
C THR A 317 8.32 11.29 -0.57
N PRO A 318 9.37 10.67 0.00
CA PRO A 318 9.35 10.22 1.39
C PRO A 318 8.95 11.33 2.36
N VAL A 319 8.20 11.00 3.41
CA VAL A 319 7.84 12.00 4.42
C VAL A 319 9.09 12.57 5.10
N SER A 320 9.13 13.88 5.31
CA SER A 320 10.30 14.59 5.83
C SER A 320 10.54 14.36 7.32
N ASN A 321 9.47 14.18 8.12
CA ASN A 321 9.55 13.91 9.55
C ASN A 321 8.87 12.57 9.91
N PRO A 322 9.49 11.41 9.61
CA PRO A 322 8.91 10.10 9.91
C PRO A 322 8.59 9.92 11.41
N ALA A 323 9.42 10.49 12.29
CA ALA A 323 9.31 10.37 13.75
C ALA A 323 7.96 10.83 14.31
N ALA A 324 7.26 11.75 13.64
CA ALA A 324 5.94 12.21 14.04
C ALA A 324 4.88 11.08 14.06
N LEU A 325 5.04 10.04 13.22
CA LEU A 325 4.18 8.85 13.24
C LEU A 325 4.29 8.10 14.58
N ALA A 326 5.52 7.91 15.07
CA ALA A 326 5.80 7.23 16.34
C ALA A 326 5.31 8.04 17.55
N GLU A 327 5.42 9.36 17.49
CA GLU A 327 4.88 10.27 18.52
C GLU A 327 3.37 10.18 18.58
N LYS A 328 2.72 10.17 17.42
CA LYS A 328 1.27 10.04 17.34
C LYS A 328 0.78 8.70 17.88
N ALA A 329 1.44 7.60 17.54
CA ALA A 329 1.10 6.28 18.06
C ALA A 329 1.26 6.19 19.59
N GLY A 330 2.30 6.81 20.16
CA GLY A 330 2.51 6.86 21.60
C GLY A 330 1.38 7.53 22.38
N GLN A 331 0.65 8.47 21.78
CA GLN A 331 -0.54 9.09 22.40
C GLN A 331 -1.71 8.11 22.59
N TYR A 332 -1.68 6.97 21.90
CA TYR A 332 -2.71 5.95 21.98
C TYR A 332 -2.31 4.75 22.84
N ALA A 333 -1.17 4.81 23.55
CA ALA A 333 -0.76 3.75 24.46
C ALA A 333 -1.90 3.36 25.44
N GLY A 334 -2.19 2.06 25.53
CA GLY A 334 -3.26 1.51 26.35
C GLY A 334 -4.66 1.53 25.71
N ARG A 335 -4.85 2.13 24.52
CA ARG A 335 -6.11 2.00 23.77
C ARG A 335 -6.33 0.55 23.37
N GLU A 336 -7.56 0.07 23.53
CA GLU A 336 -7.86 -1.36 23.37
C GLU A 336 -7.71 -1.83 21.92
N TYR A 337 -7.59 -3.14 21.79
CA TYR A 337 -7.74 -3.79 20.50
C TYR A 337 -9.22 -3.76 20.07
N VAL A 338 -9.50 -3.69 18.77
CA VAL A 338 -10.88 -3.75 18.27
C VAL A 338 -11.57 -5.05 18.72
N LYS A 339 -12.87 -4.99 18.97
CA LYS A 339 -13.63 -6.20 19.28
C LYS A 339 -13.86 -7.01 18.01
N TRP A 340 -14.05 -8.33 18.15
CA TRP A 340 -14.22 -9.23 17.00
C TRP A 340 -15.28 -8.74 15.99
N TYR A 341 -16.38 -8.15 16.48
CA TYR A 341 -17.47 -7.64 15.64
C TYR A 341 -17.20 -6.25 15.02
N GLU A 342 -16.15 -5.56 15.45
CA GLU A 342 -15.75 -4.23 14.95
C GLU A 342 -14.63 -4.32 13.92
N PHE A 343 -14.03 -5.49 13.74
CA PHE A 343 -12.99 -5.70 12.75
C PHE A 343 -13.37 -5.36 11.31
N PRO A 344 -14.57 -5.71 10.81
CA PRO A 344 -15.00 -5.33 9.47
C PRO A 344 -14.95 -3.82 9.28
N THR A 345 -15.23 -3.07 10.35
CA THR A 345 -15.27 -1.61 10.37
C THR A 345 -14.17 -1.02 11.25
N ALA A 346 -12.99 -1.65 11.29
CA ALA A 346 -11.93 -1.28 12.24
C ALA A 346 -11.50 0.19 12.12
N LYS A 347 -11.60 0.79 10.92
CA LYS A 347 -11.38 2.23 10.71
C LYS A 347 -12.35 3.11 11.51
N TRP A 348 -13.58 2.67 11.76
CA TRP A 348 -14.60 3.39 12.53
C TRP A 348 -14.40 3.30 14.04
N ALA A 349 -13.69 2.27 14.51
CA ALA A 349 -13.36 2.13 15.91
C ALA A 349 -12.22 3.08 16.36
N ALA A 350 -11.41 3.57 15.41
CA ALA A 350 -10.35 4.53 15.68
C ALA A 350 -10.92 5.94 16.00
N PRO A 351 -10.37 6.69 16.98
CA PRO A 351 -9.13 6.41 17.72
C PRO A 351 -9.34 5.65 19.04
N SER A 352 -10.57 5.20 19.33
CA SER A 352 -10.88 4.55 20.61
C SER A 352 -10.25 3.17 20.71
N ARG A 353 -10.22 2.43 19.60
CA ARG A 353 -9.64 1.08 19.50
C ARG A 353 -8.92 0.91 18.17
N PHE A 354 -7.95 0.01 18.14
CA PHE A 354 -7.12 -0.23 16.97
C PHE A 354 -6.92 -1.72 16.69
N THR A 355 -6.64 -2.04 15.44
CA THR A 355 -5.87 -3.22 15.04
C THR A 355 -4.39 -2.81 14.91
N CYS A 356 -3.51 -3.77 14.64
CA CYS A 356 -2.11 -3.48 14.35
C CYS A 356 -1.93 -2.57 13.12
N THR A 357 -2.71 -2.81 12.06
CA THR A 357 -2.68 -2.08 10.79
C THR A 357 -3.43 -0.73 10.82
N THR A 358 -4.58 -0.66 11.51
CA THR A 358 -5.35 0.59 11.60
C THR A 358 -4.66 1.63 12.46
N LEU A 359 -3.78 1.23 13.40
CA LEU A 359 -2.90 2.17 14.10
C LEU A 359 -1.96 2.89 13.13
N VAL A 360 -1.32 2.14 12.22
CA VAL A 360 -0.44 2.69 11.15
C VAL A 360 -1.23 3.65 10.26
N TRP A 361 -2.35 3.18 9.72
CA TRP A 361 -3.22 3.97 8.85
C TRP A 361 -3.70 5.26 9.50
N TYR A 362 -4.24 5.18 10.72
CA TYR A 362 -4.80 6.33 11.40
C TYR A 362 -3.73 7.36 11.72
N CYS A 363 -2.55 6.92 12.18
CA CYS A 363 -1.44 7.82 12.46
C CYS A 363 -0.94 8.48 11.16
N ALA A 364 -0.82 7.74 10.06
CA ALA A 364 -0.41 8.27 8.76
C ALA A 364 -1.40 9.34 8.24
N LYS A 365 -2.70 9.04 8.32
CA LYS A 365 -3.77 9.97 7.92
C LYS A 365 -3.74 11.25 8.76
N LYS A 366 -3.53 11.14 10.08
CA LYS A 366 -3.54 12.29 11.00
C LYS A 366 -2.28 13.14 10.95
N VAL A 367 -1.10 12.54 10.75
CA VAL A 367 0.17 13.26 10.79
C VAL A 367 0.56 13.80 9.42
N TYR A 368 0.33 13.01 8.36
CA TYR A 368 0.83 13.32 7.01
C TYR A 368 -0.28 13.67 6.02
N GLY A 369 -1.55 13.44 6.37
CA GLY A 369 -2.66 13.50 5.41
C GLY A 369 -2.64 12.33 4.41
N VAL A 370 -1.87 11.27 4.67
CA VAL A 370 -1.67 10.15 3.74
C VAL A 370 -2.57 8.98 4.14
N ASN A 371 -3.39 8.51 3.20
CA ASN A 371 -4.33 7.41 3.42
C ASN A 371 -3.77 6.08 2.90
N VAL A 372 -2.98 5.38 3.73
CA VAL A 372 -2.39 4.06 3.42
C VAL A 372 -3.39 2.93 3.58
N SER A 373 -4.29 2.76 2.61
CA SER A 373 -5.27 1.66 2.62
C SER A 373 -5.88 1.40 1.26
N SER A 374 -6.29 0.15 1.02
CA SER A 374 -7.11 -0.22 -0.13
C SER A 374 -8.39 0.61 -0.18
N TRP A 375 -8.78 0.98 -1.40
CA TRP A 375 -9.86 1.92 -1.68
C TRP A 375 -11.21 1.47 -1.13
N TRP A 376 -11.55 0.18 -1.24
CA TRP A 376 -12.84 -0.38 -0.82
C TRP A 376 -12.90 -0.76 0.66
N ALA A 377 -11.77 -0.79 1.35
CA ALA A 377 -11.69 -1.49 2.61
C ALA A 377 -12.02 -0.54 3.77
N THR A 378 -13.12 -0.83 4.47
CA THR A 378 -13.41 -0.41 5.86
C THR A 378 -12.36 -0.96 6.85
N MET A 379 -11.46 -1.81 6.35
CA MET A 379 -10.35 -2.46 7.02
C MET A 379 -9.00 -2.06 6.38
N VAL A 380 -7.90 -2.37 7.08
CA VAL A 380 -6.54 -2.25 6.54
C VAL A 380 -5.85 -3.59 6.81
N SER A 381 -5.38 -4.29 5.79
CA SER A 381 -4.65 -5.56 5.94
C SER A 381 -3.12 -5.32 5.91
N PRO A 382 -2.30 -6.24 6.44
CA PRO A 382 -0.84 -6.15 6.30
C PRO A 382 -0.39 -6.12 4.84
N SER A 383 -0.97 -6.97 3.99
CA SER A 383 -0.72 -6.98 2.54
C SER A 383 -1.16 -5.67 1.87
N GLY A 384 -2.27 -5.08 2.32
CA GLY A 384 -2.73 -3.77 1.86
C GLY A 384 -1.75 -2.65 2.19
N LEU A 385 -1.21 -2.61 3.43
CA LEU A 385 -0.15 -1.65 3.79
C LEU A 385 1.11 -1.85 2.96
N TYR A 386 1.48 -3.11 2.71
CA TYR A 386 2.65 -3.44 1.91
C TYR A 386 2.48 -2.95 0.47
N LEU A 387 1.36 -3.25 -0.18
CA LEU A 387 1.12 -2.98 -1.60
C LEU A 387 0.75 -1.51 -1.92
N ASP A 388 0.31 -0.71 -0.94
CA ASP A 388 -0.15 0.68 -1.16
C ASP A 388 0.93 1.60 -1.77
N SER A 389 0.60 2.39 -2.79
CA SER A 389 1.55 3.26 -3.49
C SER A 389 2.14 4.38 -2.62
N SER A 390 1.52 4.68 -1.48
CA SER A 390 1.99 5.64 -0.47
C SER A 390 2.94 5.02 0.57
N THR A 391 3.31 3.75 0.41
CA THR A 391 4.34 3.07 1.21
C THR A 391 5.45 2.54 0.31
N TYR A 392 6.65 2.38 0.87
CA TYR A 392 7.78 1.82 0.13
C TYR A 392 8.65 0.93 1.03
N VAL A 393 9.24 -0.11 0.44
CA VAL A 393 10.12 -1.03 1.16
C VAL A 393 11.47 -0.36 1.36
N ARG A 394 11.92 -0.25 2.61
CA ARG A 394 13.28 0.18 2.96
C ARG A 394 14.23 -1.02 3.00
N LYS A 395 13.76 -2.13 3.58
CA LYS A 395 14.52 -3.37 3.70
C LYS A 395 13.61 -4.56 3.99
N GLU A 396 13.78 -5.64 3.22
CA GLU A 396 13.34 -6.97 3.62
C GLU A 396 14.30 -7.54 4.67
N VAL A 397 13.74 -8.05 5.76
CA VAL A 397 14.43 -8.71 6.86
C VAL A 397 14.17 -10.21 6.77
N LYS A 398 15.18 -10.98 6.38
CA LYS A 398 15.13 -12.44 6.23
C LYS A 398 16.46 -13.08 6.61
#